data_AF-A0A934KGH6-F1
#
_entry.id   AF-A0A934KGH6-F1
#
_cell.length_a   1.000
_cell.length_b   1.000
_cell.length_c   1.000
_cell.angle_alpha   90.00
_cell.angle_beta   90.00
_cell.angle_gamma   90.00
#
_symmetry.space_group_name_H-M   'P 1'
#
loop_
_entity.id
_entity.type
_entity.pdbx_description
1 polymer ?
#
loop_
_entity_poly.entity_id
_entity_poly.type
_entity_poly.pdbx_seq_one_letter_code
_entity_poly.pdbx_strand_id
1 'polypeptide(L)'
;MNLLATDIVDSSSYHPGGPVADSMHFVFNWVLIASLILGIFTSVMLVYSMFRFRRKSDEDEPSQFHGNTRLEIFWTMVPLGVFLSLFGLTVSQMGFINDAPASTASQPVMNVTVIGQQFSWTFDYAGQHNKKGNDVQSVTTLYVPADTPVNLQIVSTDVPCVTRPNAVGPVNAEQGARISQLNNKLSSGASLADAISDQGCGVIHSFFVPTLAGQMNAMPGQTNHLWLQARPGHYYGQCTELCGNGHASMLLEVVSLSQADFNQWLQKQVSK
;
A
#
# COMPACT_ATOMS: atom_id res chain seq x y z
N MET A 1 13.28 30.28 18.56
CA MET A 1 12.17 30.46 17.62
C MET A 1 12.77 30.60 16.23
N ASN A 2 12.82 29.49 15.49
CA ASN A 2 13.02 29.43 14.05
C ASN A 2 12.22 28.18 13.63
N LEU A 3 10.97 28.39 13.24
CA LEU A 3 9.94 27.37 13.03
C LEU A 3 9.48 27.36 11.57
N LEU A 4 10.40 27.57 10.62
CA LEU A 4 10.06 27.56 9.20
C LEU A 4 11.20 26.90 8.40
N ALA A 5 10.87 25.76 7.78
CA ALA A 5 11.54 25.09 6.67
C ALA A 5 12.74 24.13 6.93
N THR A 6 12.58 23.04 7.70
CA THR A 6 13.50 21.88 7.61
C THR A 6 12.90 20.55 7.20
N ASP A 7 11.59 20.33 7.32
CA ASP A 7 11.03 19.03 6.97
C ASP A 7 10.16 19.18 5.72
N ILE A 8 10.81 19.22 4.55
CA ILE A 8 10.11 18.79 3.35
C ILE A 8 9.82 17.32 3.62
N VAL A 9 8.57 17.04 3.98
CA VAL A 9 8.08 15.69 4.19
C VAL A 9 8.33 14.93 2.89
N ASP A 10 9.33 14.07 2.93
CA ASP A 10 9.70 13.25 1.79
C ASP A 10 8.70 12.11 1.65
N SER A 11 7.69 12.33 0.82
CA SER A 11 6.69 11.33 0.43
C SER A 11 7.07 10.59 -0.85
N SER A 12 8.32 10.75 -1.31
CA SER A 12 8.79 10.17 -2.57
C SER A 12 9.09 8.68 -2.43
N SER A 13 8.53 7.85 -3.30
CA SER A 13 8.87 6.42 -3.38
C SER A 13 10.34 6.14 -3.74
N TYR A 14 11.13 7.17 -4.10
CA TYR A 14 12.57 7.04 -4.32
C TYR A 14 13.39 7.00 -3.02
N HIS A 15 12.78 7.33 -1.89
CA HIS A 15 13.42 7.31 -0.58
C HIS A 15 12.71 6.26 0.30
N PRO A 16 13.06 4.96 0.13
CA PRO A 16 12.38 3.89 0.83
C PRO A 16 12.58 4.02 2.36
N GLY A 17 11.51 3.78 3.11
CA GLY A 17 11.45 3.85 4.57
C GLY A 17 11.41 2.49 5.26
N GLY A 18 11.37 1.40 4.49
CA GLY A 18 11.25 0.04 5.00
C GLY A 18 11.71 -1.01 4.00
N PRO A 19 11.83 -2.28 4.42
CA PRO A 19 12.44 -3.33 3.60
C PRO A 19 11.59 -3.72 2.39
N VAL A 20 10.25 -3.64 2.47
CA VAL A 20 9.36 -3.84 1.30
C VAL A 20 9.63 -2.77 0.24
N ALA A 21 9.72 -1.51 0.65
CA ALA A 21 10.05 -0.40 -0.23
C ALA A 21 11.46 -0.52 -0.82
N ASP A 22 12.44 -0.98 -0.05
CA ASP A 22 13.80 -1.23 -0.53
C ASP A 22 13.80 -2.25 -1.68
N SER A 23 13.07 -3.37 -1.53
CA SER A 23 12.93 -4.39 -2.57
C SER A 23 12.23 -3.87 -3.83
N MET A 24 11.13 -3.12 -3.67
CA MET A 24 10.43 -2.53 -4.82
C MET A 24 11.30 -1.50 -5.55
N HIS A 25 12.00 -0.64 -4.81
CA HIS A 25 12.90 0.37 -5.37
C HIS A 25 14.07 -0.26 -6.14
N PHE A 26 14.61 -1.39 -5.65
CA PHE A 26 15.65 -2.14 -6.36
C PHE A 26 15.18 -2.61 -7.74
N VAL A 27 14.02 -3.27 -7.83
CA VAL A 27 13.48 -3.76 -9.10
C VAL A 27 13.14 -2.59 -10.03
N PHE A 28 12.52 -1.54 -9.48
CA PHE A 28 12.15 -0.35 -10.23
C PHE A 28 13.37 0.30 -10.92
N ASN A 29 14.48 0.49 -10.22
CA ASN A 29 15.66 1.13 -10.79
C ASN A 29 16.26 0.34 -11.96
N TRP A 30 16.29 -0.99 -11.87
CA TRP A 30 16.78 -1.83 -12.98
C TRP A 30 15.85 -1.78 -14.19
N VAL A 31 14.54 -1.82 -13.97
CA VAL A 31 13.54 -1.65 -15.05
C VAL A 31 13.66 -0.27 -15.68
N LEU A 32 13.85 0.78 -14.89
CA LEU A 32 14.02 2.15 -15.37
C LEU A 32 15.28 2.28 -16.24
N ILE A 33 16.43 1.79 -15.78
CA ILE A 33 17.69 1.82 -16.54
C ILE A 33 17.55 1.05 -17.86
N ALA A 34 16.99 -0.16 -17.83
CA ALA A 34 16.78 -0.96 -19.04
C ALA A 34 15.84 -0.25 -20.03
N SER A 35 14.77 0.37 -19.54
CA SER A 35 13.81 1.13 -20.35
C SER A 35 14.44 2.38 -20.96
N LEU A 36 15.30 3.09 -20.23
CA LEU A 36 16.04 4.24 -20.74
C LEU A 36 17.03 3.85 -21.84
N ILE A 37 17.76 2.74 -21.67
CA ILE A 37 18.67 2.23 -22.70
C ILE A 37 17.90 1.88 -23.98
N LEU A 38 16.79 1.16 -23.85
CA LEU A 38 15.94 0.79 -24.99
C LEU A 38 15.32 2.01 -25.66
N GLY A 39 14.83 2.97 -24.86
CA GLY A 39 14.26 4.24 -25.32
C GLY A 39 15.27 5.04 -26.12
N ILE A 40 16.48 5.25 -25.59
CA ILE A 40 17.57 5.94 -26.28
C ILE A 40 17.95 5.21 -27.57
N PHE A 41 18.13 3.89 -27.52
CA PHE A 41 18.45 3.10 -28.70
C PHE A 41 17.40 3.26 -29.81
N THR A 42 16.12 3.14 -29.46
CA THR A 42 14.99 3.28 -30.40
C THR A 42 14.93 4.70 -30.96
N SER A 43 15.06 5.71 -30.10
CA SER A 43 15.09 7.12 -30.52
C SER A 43 16.25 7.41 -31.47
N VAL A 44 17.46 6.91 -31.19
CA VAL A 44 18.62 7.07 -32.07
C VAL A 44 18.39 6.40 -33.42
N MET A 45 17.85 5.17 -33.45
CA MET A 45 17.54 4.49 -34.71
C MET A 45 16.47 5.23 -35.53
N LEU A 46 15.44 5.77 -34.88
CA LEU A 46 14.41 6.57 -35.54
C LEU A 46 14.99 7.86 -36.10
N VAL A 47 15.76 8.61 -35.30
CA VAL A 47 16.43 9.85 -35.73
C VAL A 47 17.40 9.58 -36.87
N TYR A 48 18.23 8.55 -36.74
CA TYR A 48 19.12 8.10 -37.81
C TYR A 48 18.33 7.78 -39.08
N SER A 49 17.22 7.05 -38.97
CA SER A 49 16.41 6.68 -40.14
C SER A 49 15.77 7.89 -40.80
N MET A 50 15.24 8.84 -40.01
CA MET A 50 14.67 10.10 -40.50
C MET A 50 15.68 10.94 -41.27
N PHE A 51 16.94 11.01 -40.82
CA PHE A 51 17.97 11.79 -41.50
C PHE A 51 18.63 11.05 -42.67
N ARG A 52 18.92 9.75 -42.49
CA ARG A 52 19.66 8.94 -43.46
C ARG A 52 18.80 8.54 -44.65
N PHE A 53 17.52 8.23 -44.43
CA PHE A 53 16.59 7.75 -45.45
C PHE A 53 15.54 8.80 -45.83
N ARG A 54 15.78 10.08 -45.52
CA ARG A 54 14.96 11.18 -46.02
C ARG A 54 15.00 11.22 -47.56
N ARG A 55 13.83 11.24 -48.20
CA ARG A 55 13.70 11.43 -49.65
C ARG A 55 14.37 12.74 -50.08
N LYS A 56 15.20 12.72 -51.13
CA LYS A 56 15.91 13.90 -51.65
C LYS A 56 15.43 14.31 -53.04
N SER A 57 14.94 13.37 -53.83
CA SER A 57 14.40 13.57 -55.17
C SER A 57 13.10 12.80 -55.37
N ASP A 58 12.33 13.19 -56.39
CA ASP A 58 11.08 12.48 -56.71
C ASP A 58 11.31 11.07 -57.28
N GLU A 59 12.46 10.86 -57.93
CA GLU A 59 12.89 9.58 -58.51
C GLU A 59 13.55 8.62 -57.49
N ASP A 60 13.69 9.03 -56.23
CA ASP A 60 14.29 8.20 -55.17
C ASP A 60 13.32 7.09 -54.74
N GLU A 61 13.48 5.89 -55.30
CA GLU A 61 12.74 4.70 -54.86
C GLU A 61 13.42 3.98 -53.67
N PRO A 62 12.67 3.52 -52.66
CA PRO A 62 13.22 2.75 -51.55
C PRO A 62 13.59 1.33 -51.96
N SER A 63 14.65 0.78 -51.35
CA SER A 63 15.06 -0.62 -51.55
C SER A 63 13.94 -1.59 -51.14
N GLN A 64 13.59 -2.53 -52.03
CA GLN A 64 12.58 -3.55 -51.77
C GLN A 64 13.23 -4.82 -51.20
N PHE A 65 12.87 -5.17 -49.96
CA PHE A 65 13.24 -6.44 -49.34
C PHE A 65 12.05 -6.98 -48.54
N HIS A 66 11.90 -8.31 -48.50
CA HIS A 66 10.70 -8.96 -47.96
C HIS A 66 10.85 -9.45 -46.51
N GLY A 67 12.07 -9.48 -45.96
CA GLY A 67 12.31 -9.87 -44.57
C GLY A 67 13.75 -10.27 -44.30
N ASN A 68 14.05 -10.49 -43.02
CA ASN A 68 15.34 -11.04 -42.59
C ASN A 68 15.10 -11.93 -41.37
N THR A 69 14.89 -13.22 -41.62
CA THR A 69 14.55 -14.22 -40.58
C THR A 69 15.55 -14.24 -39.43
N ARG A 70 16.85 -14.00 -39.68
CA ARG A 70 17.86 -13.97 -38.61
C ARG A 70 17.66 -12.76 -37.69
N LEU A 71 17.37 -11.60 -38.27
CA LEU A 71 17.10 -10.38 -37.54
C LEU A 71 15.76 -10.48 -36.79
N GLU A 72 14.76 -11.08 -37.42
CA GLU A 72 13.45 -11.38 -36.84
C GLU A 72 13.53 -12.29 -35.61
N ILE A 73 14.28 -13.38 -35.71
CA ILE A 73 14.55 -14.27 -34.57
C ILE A 73 15.29 -13.51 -33.47
N PHE A 74 16.29 -12.70 -33.83
CA PHE A 74 17.08 -11.96 -32.86
C PHE A 74 16.22 -10.98 -32.04
N TRP A 75 15.44 -10.11 -32.69
CA TRP A 75 14.60 -9.14 -31.97
C TRP A 75 13.39 -9.77 -31.28
N THR A 76 13.07 -11.04 -31.54
CA THR A 76 12.01 -11.75 -30.83
C THR A 76 12.55 -12.43 -29.58
N MET A 77 13.71 -13.09 -29.71
CA MET A 77 14.34 -13.82 -28.60
C MET A 77 14.92 -12.89 -27.54
N VAL A 78 15.48 -11.73 -27.93
CA VAL A 78 16.06 -10.78 -26.98
C VAL A 78 14.99 -10.22 -26.01
N PRO A 79 13.86 -9.63 -26.46
CA PRO A 79 12.79 -9.20 -25.55
C PRO A 79 12.20 -10.34 -24.73
N LEU A 80 12.03 -11.54 -25.32
CA LEU A 80 11.55 -12.70 -24.58
C LEU A 80 12.49 -13.08 -23.42
N GLY A 81 13.80 -13.10 -23.67
CA GLY A 81 14.80 -13.37 -22.64
C GLY A 81 14.83 -12.32 -21.53
N VAL A 82 14.74 -11.03 -21.90
CA VAL A 82 14.63 -9.93 -20.93
C VAL A 82 13.36 -10.06 -20.10
N PHE A 83 12.22 -10.32 -20.74
CA PHE A 83 10.94 -10.54 -20.06
C PHE A 83 11.01 -11.70 -19.07
N LEU A 84 11.50 -12.87 -19.49
CA LEU A 84 11.61 -14.05 -18.61
C LEU A 84 12.54 -13.80 -17.42
N SER A 85 13.62 -13.04 -17.63
CA SER A 85 14.56 -12.67 -16.56
C SER A 85 13.92 -11.73 -15.54
N LEU A 86 13.25 -10.66 -16.00
CA LEU A 86 12.55 -9.71 -15.13
C LEU A 86 11.37 -10.40 -14.41
N PHE A 87 10.62 -11.25 -15.10
CA PHE A 87 9.54 -12.04 -14.51
C PHE A 87 10.07 -12.95 -13.39
N GLY A 88 11.18 -13.65 -13.62
CA GLY A 88 11.82 -14.48 -12.60
C GLY A 88 12.23 -13.69 -11.35
N LEU A 89 12.82 -12.50 -11.54
CA LEU A 89 13.15 -11.59 -10.44
C LEU A 89 11.91 -11.17 -9.65
N THR A 90 10.83 -10.76 -10.33
CA THR A 90 9.56 -10.39 -9.69
C THR A 90 8.98 -11.55 -8.88
N VAL A 91 8.89 -12.75 -9.46
CA VAL A 91 8.35 -13.93 -8.78
C VAL A 91 9.17 -14.27 -7.53
N SER A 92 10.50 -14.13 -7.57
CA SER A 92 11.36 -14.39 -6.41
C SER A 92 11.15 -13.44 -5.22
N GLN A 93 10.62 -12.24 -5.46
CA GLN A 93 10.33 -11.24 -4.43
C GLN A 93 8.89 -11.32 -3.89
N MET A 94 7.99 -11.95 -4.65
CA MET A 94 6.55 -11.95 -4.38
C MET A 94 6.18 -12.56 -3.01
N GLY A 95 6.86 -13.64 -2.60
CA GLY A 95 6.63 -14.25 -1.29
C GLY A 95 7.00 -13.31 -0.14
N PHE A 96 8.16 -12.64 -0.22
CA PHE A 96 8.55 -11.65 0.77
C PHE A 96 7.55 -10.48 0.84
N ILE A 97 7.08 -9.98 -0.30
CA ILE A 97 6.17 -8.82 -0.33
C ILE A 97 4.77 -9.17 0.21
N ASN A 98 4.27 -10.38 -0.03
CA ASN A 98 2.90 -10.74 0.35
C ASN A 98 2.82 -11.38 1.75
N ASP A 99 3.83 -12.14 2.14
CA ASP A 99 3.81 -12.93 3.36
C ASP A 99 4.60 -12.21 4.45
N ALA A 100 3.89 -11.77 5.49
CA ALA A 100 4.54 -11.22 6.67
C ALA A 100 5.48 -12.25 7.30
N PRO A 101 6.63 -11.83 7.86
CA PRO A 101 7.48 -12.71 8.63
C PRO A 101 6.69 -13.42 9.74
N ALA A 102 6.95 -14.71 9.92
CA ALA A 102 6.27 -15.48 10.96
C ALA A 102 6.50 -14.86 12.35
N SER A 103 5.43 -14.74 13.13
CA SER A 103 5.52 -14.29 14.53
C SER A 103 6.42 -15.23 15.32
N THR A 104 7.45 -14.66 15.96
CA THR A 104 8.36 -15.40 16.83
C THR A 104 8.18 -14.96 18.27
N ALA A 105 8.53 -15.81 19.24
CA ALA A 105 8.49 -15.44 20.65
C ALA A 105 9.36 -14.19 20.97
N SER A 106 10.39 -13.94 20.15
CA SER A 106 11.27 -12.76 20.25
C SER A 106 10.74 -11.51 19.53
N GLN A 107 9.86 -11.67 18.54
CA GLN A 107 9.23 -10.57 17.80
C GLN A 107 7.77 -10.94 17.48
N PRO A 108 6.83 -10.66 18.41
CA PRO A 108 5.42 -10.88 18.15
C PRO A 108 4.94 -9.90 17.08
N VAL A 109 4.31 -10.41 16.03
CA VAL A 109 3.73 -9.55 14.98
C VAL A 109 2.48 -8.88 15.52
N MET A 110 2.47 -7.55 15.47
CA MET A 110 1.32 -6.74 15.87
C MET A 110 0.25 -6.81 14.78
N ASN A 111 -1.01 -7.00 15.17
CA ASN A 111 -2.14 -6.90 14.27
C ASN A 111 -2.86 -5.58 14.50
N VAL A 112 -3.07 -4.80 13.43
CA VAL A 112 -3.85 -3.56 13.46
C VAL A 112 -4.95 -3.66 12.40
N THR A 113 -6.18 -3.34 12.78
CA THR A 113 -7.28 -3.23 11.81
C THR A 113 -7.27 -1.81 11.24
N VAL A 114 -7.09 -1.70 9.92
CA VAL A 114 -7.15 -0.44 9.17
C VAL A 114 -8.54 -0.31 8.58
N ILE A 115 -9.27 0.70 9.03
CA ILE A 115 -10.66 0.92 8.67
C ILE A 115 -10.74 2.16 7.78
N GLY A 116 -11.04 1.95 6.50
CA GLY A 116 -11.35 3.03 5.54
C GLY A 116 -12.82 3.44 5.63
N GLN A 117 -13.06 4.74 5.77
CA GLN A 117 -14.40 5.34 5.88
C GLN A 117 -14.43 6.66 5.11
N GLN A 118 -15.59 7.11 4.65
CA GLN A 118 -15.77 8.44 4.06
C GLN A 118 -15.76 9.52 5.15
N PHE A 119 -14.74 10.38 5.28
CA PHE A 119 -13.45 10.43 4.58
C PHE A 119 -12.31 10.47 5.60
N SER A 120 -12.12 9.37 6.32
CA SER A 120 -11.09 9.21 7.34
C SER A 120 -10.60 7.78 7.46
N TRP A 121 -9.36 7.64 7.95
CA TRP A 121 -8.79 6.35 8.33
C TRP A 121 -8.86 6.19 9.85
N THR A 122 -9.33 5.04 10.30
CA THR A 122 -9.30 4.65 11.72
C THR A 122 -8.41 3.41 11.87
N PHE A 123 -7.47 3.47 12.80
CA PHE A 123 -6.56 2.39 13.13
C PHE A 123 -6.94 1.82 14.49
N ASP A 124 -7.34 0.55 14.51
CA ASP A 124 -7.78 -0.16 15.70
C ASP A 124 -6.73 -1.20 16.12
N TYR A 125 -6.29 -1.09 17.38
CA TYR A 125 -5.25 -1.93 17.96
C TYR A 125 -5.92 -3.09 18.73
N ALA A 126 -6.37 -4.09 17.97
CA ALA A 126 -7.17 -5.19 18.46
C ALA A 126 -6.55 -5.87 19.70
N GLY A 127 -7.37 -6.12 20.72
CA GLY A 127 -6.95 -6.73 22.00
C GLY A 127 -6.31 -5.75 23.00
N GLN A 128 -6.14 -4.48 22.63
CA GLN A 128 -5.75 -3.41 23.56
C GLN A 128 -6.99 -2.62 23.96
N HIS A 129 -7.41 -2.74 25.22
CA HIS A 129 -8.58 -2.04 25.74
C HIS A 129 -8.16 -0.97 26.75
N ASN A 130 -8.88 0.14 26.74
CA ASN A 130 -8.73 1.17 27.76
C ASN A 130 -9.47 0.80 29.06
N LYS A 131 -9.37 1.65 30.10
CA LYS A 131 -10.00 1.36 31.41
C LYS A 131 -11.53 1.28 31.35
N LYS A 132 -12.13 1.81 30.29
CA LYS A 132 -13.57 1.80 30.04
C LYS A 132 -14.00 0.58 29.20
N GLY A 133 -13.07 -0.32 28.87
CA GLY A 133 -13.32 -1.50 28.05
C GLY A 133 -13.48 -1.21 26.56
N ASN A 134 -13.10 -0.02 26.08
CA ASN A 134 -13.13 0.32 24.66
C ASN A 134 -11.78 0.02 24.01
N ASP A 135 -11.79 -0.44 22.76
CA ASP A 135 -10.59 -0.65 21.98
C ASP A 135 -9.78 0.65 21.82
N VAL A 136 -8.45 0.50 21.88
CA VAL A 136 -7.53 1.60 21.59
C VAL A 136 -7.60 1.89 20.09
N GLN A 137 -7.95 3.13 19.76
CA GLN A 137 -8.02 3.60 18.38
C GLN A 137 -7.21 4.88 18.19
N SER A 138 -6.72 5.06 16.97
CA SER A 138 -6.13 6.30 16.48
C SER A 138 -6.76 6.65 15.14
N VAL A 139 -7.10 7.92 14.96
CA VAL A 139 -7.70 8.43 13.72
C VAL A 139 -6.62 9.15 12.94
N THR A 140 -6.58 8.95 11.62
CA THR A 140 -5.59 9.47 10.65
C THR A 140 -4.13 9.13 10.89
N THR A 141 -3.72 8.72 12.09
CA THR A 141 -2.33 8.38 12.41
C THR A 141 -2.21 6.94 12.89
N LEU A 142 -1.43 6.13 12.19
CA LEU A 142 -1.03 4.78 12.57
C LEU A 142 0.30 4.86 13.33
N TYR A 143 0.33 4.41 14.57
CA TYR A 143 1.55 4.29 15.38
C TYR A 143 2.05 2.85 15.29
N VAL A 144 3.34 2.67 14.99
CA VAL A 144 3.97 1.34 14.92
C VAL A 144 5.32 1.35 15.63
N PRO A 145 5.75 0.21 16.20
CA PRO A 145 7.11 0.05 16.67
C PRO A 145 8.07 -0.02 15.46
N ALA A 146 9.16 0.72 15.56
CA ALA A 146 10.18 0.77 14.52
C ALA A 146 10.85 -0.59 14.30
N ASP A 147 11.20 -0.84 13.05
CA ASP A 147 11.89 -2.03 12.57
C ASP A 147 11.19 -3.35 12.96
N THR A 148 9.89 -3.30 13.23
CA THR A 148 9.08 -4.45 13.62
C THR A 148 8.01 -4.71 12.55
N PRO A 149 7.83 -5.97 12.09
CA PRO A 149 6.74 -6.31 11.19
C PRO A 149 5.37 -6.11 11.86
N VAL A 150 4.48 -5.41 11.16
CA VAL A 150 3.10 -5.16 11.58
C VAL A 150 2.16 -5.68 10.49
N ASN A 151 1.22 -6.53 10.89
CA ASN A 151 0.13 -7.00 10.05
C ASN A 151 -1.04 -6.02 10.11
N LEU A 152 -1.50 -5.65 8.94
CA LEU A 152 -2.67 -4.80 8.74
C LEU A 152 -3.80 -5.65 8.16
N GLN A 153 -4.95 -5.60 8.83
CA GLN A 153 -6.22 -6.11 8.29
C GLN A 153 -7.01 -4.91 7.76
N ILE A 154 -7.11 -4.80 6.44
CA ILE A 154 -7.65 -3.64 5.76
C ILE A 154 -9.09 -3.90 5.35
N VAL A 155 -9.99 -3.07 5.87
CA VAL A 155 -11.44 -3.19 5.66
C VAL A 155 -12.04 -1.82 5.34
N SER A 156 -13.15 -1.84 4.61
CA SER A 156 -13.95 -0.65 4.34
C SER A 156 -15.28 -0.72 5.06
N THR A 157 -15.74 0.43 5.53
CA THR A 157 -17.04 0.55 6.18
C THR A 157 -17.56 1.99 6.18
N ASP A 158 -18.84 2.16 5.84
CA ASP A 158 -19.57 3.42 5.98
C ASP A 158 -20.96 3.19 6.55
N VAL A 159 -21.65 4.28 6.91
CA VAL A 159 -23.07 4.26 7.30
C VAL A 159 -23.88 3.53 6.20
N PRO A 160 -24.74 2.54 6.55
CA PRO A 160 -25.25 2.22 7.88
C PRO A 160 -24.44 1.19 8.70
N CYS A 161 -23.28 0.72 8.21
CA CYS A 161 -22.44 -0.24 8.93
C CYS A 161 -21.87 0.36 10.21
N VAL A 162 -21.58 -0.52 11.16
CA VAL A 162 -20.98 -0.17 12.44
C VAL A 162 -19.57 -0.73 12.51
N THR A 163 -18.66 0.05 13.08
CA THR A 163 -17.25 -0.34 13.19
C THR A 163 -16.92 -1.00 14.51
N ARG A 164 -17.81 -0.94 15.50
CA ARG A 164 -17.54 -1.43 16.86
C ARG A 164 -18.78 -2.00 17.56
N PRO A 165 -18.57 -2.86 18.58
CA PRO A 165 -19.56 -3.23 19.59
C PRO A 165 -20.24 -2.05 20.27
N ASN A 166 -19.44 -1.05 20.62
CA ASN A 166 -19.87 0.10 21.42
C ASN A 166 -19.94 1.34 20.53
N ALA A 167 -20.78 1.30 19.49
CA ALA A 167 -21.00 2.46 18.62
C ALA A 167 -21.32 3.69 19.48
N VAL A 168 -20.53 4.75 19.34
CA VAL A 168 -20.65 5.95 20.20
C VAL A 168 -21.76 6.82 19.63
N GLY A 169 -22.90 6.85 20.31
CA GLY A 169 -24.03 7.74 19.98
C GLY A 169 -25.38 7.04 19.99
N PRO A 170 -26.49 7.78 19.77
CA PRO A 170 -27.80 7.18 19.56
C PRO A 170 -27.76 6.33 18.29
N VAL A 171 -28.02 5.04 18.43
CA VAL A 171 -28.11 4.09 17.31
C VAL A 171 -29.58 3.83 16.99
N ASN A 172 -29.91 3.73 15.70
CA ASN A 172 -31.24 3.30 15.28
C ASN A 172 -31.38 1.76 15.45
N ALA A 173 -32.59 1.23 15.26
CA ALA A 173 -32.87 -0.19 15.43
C ALA A 173 -32.02 -1.09 14.51
N GLU A 174 -31.75 -0.63 13.27
CA GLU A 174 -30.92 -1.37 12.32
C GLU A 174 -29.45 -1.43 12.78
N GLN A 175 -28.89 -0.30 13.22
CA GLN A 175 -27.55 -0.21 13.77
C GLN A 175 -27.41 -1.04 15.05
N GLY A 176 -28.44 -1.07 15.91
CA GLY A 176 -28.48 -1.95 17.09
C GLY A 176 -28.44 -3.44 16.74
N ALA A 177 -29.14 -3.83 15.67
CA ALA A 177 -29.08 -5.20 15.15
C ALA A 177 -27.69 -5.55 14.61
N ARG A 178 -27.06 -4.64 13.85
CA ARG A 178 -25.68 -4.81 13.32
C ARG A 178 -24.65 -4.92 14.45
N ILE A 179 -24.77 -4.12 15.50
CA ILE A 179 -23.93 -4.21 16.71
C ILE A 179 -24.06 -5.59 17.36
N SER A 180 -25.29 -6.08 17.49
CA SER A 180 -25.55 -7.40 18.09
C SER A 180 -24.94 -8.53 17.24
N GLN A 181 -25.03 -8.44 15.91
CA GLN A 181 -24.39 -9.38 14.99
C GLN A 181 -22.86 -9.33 15.10
N LEU A 182 -22.29 -8.13 15.15
CA LEU A 182 -20.86 -7.92 15.30
C LEU A 182 -20.35 -8.49 16.64
N ASN A 183 -21.08 -8.25 17.75
CA ASN A 183 -20.76 -8.83 19.07
C ASN A 183 -20.78 -10.36 19.06
N ASN A 184 -21.77 -10.96 18.39
CA ASN A 184 -21.84 -12.41 18.27
C ASN A 184 -20.65 -12.97 17.48
N LYS A 185 -20.22 -12.29 16.41
CA LYS A 185 -19.03 -12.69 15.64
C LYS A 185 -17.75 -12.58 16.45
N LEU A 186 -17.53 -11.46 17.14
CA LEU A 186 -16.37 -11.30 18.03
C LEU A 186 -16.36 -12.35 19.14
N SER A 187 -17.51 -12.64 19.74
CA SER A 187 -17.65 -13.67 20.78
C SER A 187 -17.38 -15.09 20.25
N SER A 188 -17.53 -15.33 18.94
CA SER A 188 -17.17 -16.58 18.28
C SER A 188 -15.67 -16.70 17.94
N GLY A 189 -14.88 -15.68 18.25
CA GLY A 189 -13.44 -15.63 17.99
C GLY A 189 -13.05 -15.03 16.64
N ALA A 190 -13.99 -14.42 15.90
CA ALA A 190 -13.67 -13.71 14.66
C ALA A 190 -12.84 -12.45 14.95
N SER A 191 -12.01 -12.04 13.98
CA SER A 191 -11.31 -10.77 14.06
C SER A 191 -12.28 -9.59 13.94
N LEU A 192 -11.88 -8.41 14.42
CA LEU A 192 -12.66 -7.19 14.23
C LEU A 192 -12.84 -6.87 12.74
N ALA A 193 -11.78 -7.06 11.95
CA ALA A 193 -11.81 -6.85 10.52
C ALA A 193 -12.87 -7.72 9.84
N ASP A 194 -12.89 -9.02 10.12
CA ASP A 194 -13.88 -9.94 9.53
C ASP A 194 -15.30 -9.56 9.94
N ALA A 195 -15.51 -9.24 11.22
CA ALA A 195 -16.82 -8.83 11.72
C ALA A 195 -17.33 -7.51 11.09
N ILE A 196 -16.44 -6.57 10.76
CA ILE A 196 -16.78 -5.36 10.00
C ILE A 196 -17.07 -5.71 8.54
N SER A 197 -16.15 -6.43 7.92
CA SER A 197 -16.18 -6.83 6.51
C SER A 197 -17.47 -7.57 6.16
N ASP A 198 -17.92 -8.48 7.01
CA ASP A 198 -19.14 -9.27 6.86
C ASP A 198 -20.43 -8.44 6.71
N GLN A 199 -20.44 -7.18 7.14
CA GLN A 199 -21.60 -6.29 6.94
C GLN A 199 -21.70 -5.77 5.51
N GLY A 200 -20.62 -5.83 4.73
CA GLY A 200 -20.61 -5.64 3.28
C GLY A 200 -20.98 -4.23 2.80
N CYS A 201 -20.96 -3.21 3.65
CA CYS A 201 -21.38 -1.86 3.26
C CYS A 201 -20.28 -0.81 3.47
N GLY A 202 -20.23 0.17 2.57
CA GLY A 202 -19.13 1.12 2.42
C GLY A 202 -18.85 1.41 0.95
N VAL A 203 -17.82 2.20 0.69
CA VAL A 203 -17.23 2.38 -0.65
C VAL A 203 -15.81 1.81 -0.71
N ILE A 204 -15.22 1.67 -1.89
CA ILE A 204 -13.84 1.20 -1.98
C ILE A 204 -12.89 2.34 -1.59
N HIS A 205 -11.87 2.02 -0.79
CA HIS A 205 -10.71 2.87 -0.55
C HIS A 205 -9.44 2.09 -0.88
N SER A 206 -8.28 2.77 -0.90
CA SER A 206 -6.99 2.09 -1.02
C SER A 206 -5.98 2.73 -0.10
N PHE A 207 -5.43 1.92 0.80
CA PHE A 207 -4.43 2.32 1.77
C PHE A 207 -3.06 2.28 1.10
N PHE A 208 -2.37 3.42 1.08
CA PHE A 208 -1.05 3.52 0.48
C PHE A 208 -0.16 4.53 1.20
N VAL A 209 1.07 4.09 1.51
CA VAL A 209 2.15 4.92 2.05
C VAL A 209 3.35 4.79 1.10
N PRO A 210 3.59 5.78 0.21
CA PRO A 210 4.53 5.62 -0.90
C PRO A 210 5.97 5.23 -0.50
N THR A 211 6.44 5.72 0.64
CA THR A 211 7.79 5.46 1.17
C THR A 211 7.92 4.12 1.87
N LEU A 212 6.82 3.53 2.37
CA LEU A 212 6.83 2.19 2.97
C LEU A 212 6.48 1.09 1.97
N ALA A 213 6.01 1.49 0.78
CA ALA A 213 5.42 0.61 -0.21
C ALA A 213 4.24 -0.19 0.37
N GLY A 214 3.73 -1.16 -0.40
CA GLY A 214 2.52 -1.88 -0.02
C GLY A 214 1.28 -1.02 -0.19
N GLN A 215 0.60 -1.21 -1.32
CA GLN A 215 -0.73 -0.64 -1.55
C GLN A 215 -1.74 -1.77 -1.41
N MET A 216 -2.82 -1.53 -0.68
CA MET A 216 -3.85 -2.53 -0.52
C MET A 216 -5.22 -1.90 -0.38
N ASN A 217 -6.20 -2.49 -1.09
CA ASN A 217 -7.55 -1.95 -1.15
C ASN A 217 -8.33 -2.30 0.12
N ALA A 218 -9.12 -1.35 0.59
CA ALA A 218 -10.17 -1.57 1.56
C ALA A 218 -11.47 -1.75 0.77
N MET A 219 -11.98 -2.99 0.69
CA MET A 219 -13.16 -3.33 -0.08
C MET A 219 -14.31 -3.73 0.86
N PRO A 220 -15.52 -3.19 0.69
CA PRO A 220 -16.68 -3.66 1.44
C PRO A 220 -16.90 -5.16 1.19
N GLY A 221 -17.10 -5.94 2.25
CA GLY A 221 -17.30 -7.39 2.12
C GLY A 221 -16.02 -8.22 2.04
N GLN A 222 -14.83 -7.62 2.10
CA GLN A 222 -13.56 -8.36 2.10
C GLN A 222 -12.59 -7.82 3.14
N THR A 223 -11.92 -8.74 3.84
CA THR A 223 -10.75 -8.45 4.68
C THR A 223 -9.52 -8.66 3.82
N ASN A 224 -8.81 -7.58 3.50
CA ASN A 224 -7.51 -7.69 2.84
C ASN A 224 -6.39 -7.62 3.87
N HIS A 225 -5.24 -8.19 3.53
CA HIS A 225 -4.07 -8.20 4.39
C HIS A 225 -2.91 -7.48 3.74
N LEU A 226 -2.23 -6.64 4.50
CA LEU A 226 -0.97 -6.02 4.13
C LEU A 226 -0.05 -6.16 5.33
N TRP A 227 1.25 -6.29 5.11
CA TRP A 227 2.21 -6.12 6.18
C TRP A 227 3.11 -4.95 5.88
N LEU A 228 3.57 -4.27 6.93
CA LEU A 228 4.53 -3.19 6.81
C LEU A 228 5.59 -3.30 7.89
N GLN A 229 6.75 -2.75 7.59
CA GLN A 229 7.84 -2.55 8.54
C GLN A 229 8.49 -1.22 8.18
N ALA A 230 8.66 -0.36 9.17
CA ALA A 230 9.14 1.01 8.97
C ALA A 230 10.35 1.27 9.86
N ARG A 231 11.39 1.90 9.30
CA ARG A 231 12.46 2.52 10.09
C ARG A 231 11.88 3.63 10.99
N PRO A 232 12.59 4.12 12.02
CA PRO A 232 12.09 5.22 12.84
C PRO A 232 11.81 6.48 12.01
N GLY A 233 10.65 7.10 12.17
CA GLY A 233 10.28 8.30 11.42
C GLY A 233 8.78 8.51 11.21
N HIS A 234 8.47 9.55 10.45
CA HIS A 234 7.12 9.91 10.03
C HIS A 234 6.96 9.64 8.53
N TYR A 235 5.90 8.94 8.16
CA TYR A 235 5.60 8.58 6.79
C TYR A 235 4.16 8.98 6.47
N TYR A 236 3.93 9.51 5.28
CA TYR A 236 2.63 10.06 4.92
C TYR A 236 2.03 9.26 3.78
N GLY A 237 0.72 9.05 3.86
CA GLY A 237 -0.05 8.30 2.89
C GLY A 237 -1.35 9.01 2.54
N GLN A 238 -2.04 8.44 1.56
CA GLN A 238 -3.29 8.96 1.07
C GLN A 238 -4.17 7.82 0.55
N CYS A 239 -5.46 8.09 0.43
CA CYS A 239 -6.35 7.20 -0.31
C CYS A 239 -6.00 7.22 -1.81
N THR A 240 -5.79 6.06 -2.42
CA THR A 240 -5.48 5.93 -3.86
C THR A 240 -6.59 5.31 -4.69
N GLU A 241 -7.80 5.15 -4.13
CA GLU A 241 -9.00 4.71 -4.84
C GLU A 241 -10.12 5.74 -4.68
N LEU A 242 -10.82 6.07 -5.77
CA LEU A 242 -11.84 7.11 -5.77
C LEU A 242 -13.00 6.71 -4.83
N CYS A 243 -13.07 7.37 -3.67
CA CYS A 243 -14.05 7.06 -2.63
C CYS A 243 -15.13 8.14 -2.43
N GLY A 244 -15.23 9.13 -3.33
CA GLY A 244 -16.24 10.19 -3.29
C GLY A 244 -15.66 11.61 -3.09
N ASN A 245 -16.51 12.57 -2.70
CA ASN A 245 -16.17 14.00 -2.73
C ASN A 245 -14.99 14.43 -1.84
N GLY A 246 -14.72 13.73 -0.75
CA GLY A 246 -13.59 13.98 0.13
C GLY A 246 -12.35 13.13 -0.17
N HIS A 247 -12.32 12.41 -1.29
CA HIS A 247 -11.24 11.47 -1.64
C HIS A 247 -9.84 12.08 -1.51
N ALA A 248 -9.62 13.26 -2.10
CA ALA A 248 -8.32 13.94 -2.08
C ALA A 248 -7.88 14.42 -0.69
N SER A 249 -8.81 14.53 0.27
CA SER A 249 -8.53 14.96 1.64
C SER A 249 -8.37 13.80 2.62
N MET A 250 -8.48 12.57 2.14
CA MET A 250 -8.41 11.36 2.95
C MET A 250 -6.95 10.93 3.15
N LEU A 251 -6.23 11.73 3.94
CA LEU A 251 -4.83 11.57 4.26
C LEU A 251 -4.61 10.68 5.48
N LEU A 252 -3.43 10.10 5.57
CA LEU A 252 -2.99 9.35 6.74
C LEU A 252 -1.50 9.56 7.01
N GLU A 253 -1.10 9.29 8.24
CA GLU A 253 0.29 9.31 8.70
C GLU A 253 0.61 7.97 9.37
N VAL A 254 1.83 7.47 9.16
CA VAL A 254 2.41 6.37 9.91
C VAL A 254 3.58 6.92 10.71
N VAL A 255 3.51 6.80 12.03
CA VAL A 255 4.55 7.22 12.97
C VAL A 255 5.23 5.97 13.51
N SER A 256 6.47 5.76 13.07
CA SER A 256 7.31 4.66 13.50
C SER A 256 8.17 5.09 14.69
N LEU A 257 7.78 4.62 15.87
CA LEU A 257 8.35 4.99 17.16
C LEU A 257 9.38 3.97 17.63
N SER A 258 10.34 4.39 18.45
CA SER A 258 11.15 3.40 19.18
C SER A 258 10.24 2.47 19.99
N GLN A 259 10.68 1.22 20.24
CA GLN A 259 9.86 0.27 21.00
C GLN A 259 9.43 0.84 22.37
N ALA A 260 10.31 1.59 23.04
CA ALA A 260 10.02 2.23 24.32
C ALA A 260 8.95 3.32 24.20
N ASP A 261 9.05 4.18 23.18
CA ASP A 261 8.09 5.26 22.96
C ASP A 261 6.73 4.72 22.51
N PHE A 262 6.71 3.68 21.67
CA PHE A 262 5.49 2.98 21.28
C PHE A 262 4.79 2.38 22.50
N ASN A 263 5.53 1.68 23.37
CA ASN A 263 4.98 1.11 24.60
C ASN A 263 4.42 2.21 25.52
N GLN A 264 5.12 3.34 25.65
CA GLN A 264 4.65 4.48 26.44
C GLN A 264 3.37 5.11 25.84
N TRP A 265 3.33 5.26 24.52
CA TRP A 265 2.14 5.75 23.81
C TRP A 265 0.96 4.81 24.04
N LEU A 266 1.16 3.50 23.88
CA LEU A 266 0.11 2.49 24.05
C LEU A 266 -0.42 2.48 25.49
N GLN A 267 0.47 2.50 26.49
CA GLN A 267 0.08 2.60 27.91
C GLN A 267 -0.76 3.86 28.19
N LYS A 268 -0.41 5.00 27.59
CA LYS A 268 -1.21 6.23 27.71
C LYS A 268 -2.61 6.03 27.14
N GLN A 269 -2.77 5.36 25.99
CA GLN A 269 -4.09 5.10 25.42
C GLN A 269 -4.92 4.13 26.29
N VAL A 270 -4.30 3.06 26.75
CA VAL A 270 -4.92 2.06 27.64
C VAL A 270 -5.35 2.70 28.97
N SER A 271 -4.64 3.73 29.43
CA SER A 271 -4.94 4.39 30.71
C SER A 271 -6.14 5.35 30.70
N LYS A 272 -6.65 5.72 29.50
CA LYS A 272 -7.81 6.63 29.32
C LYS A 272 -9.15 5.97 29.69
#